data_AF-B1NWU5-F1
#
_entry.id   AF-B1NWU5-F1
#
_cell.length_a   1.000
_cell.length_b   1.000
_cell.length_c   1.000
_cell.angle_alpha   90.00
_cell.angle_beta   90.00
_cell.angle_gamma   90.00
#
_symmetry.space_group_name_H-M   'P 1'
#
loop_
_entity.id
_entity.type
_entity.pdbx_description
1 polymer ?
#
loop_
_entity_poly.entity_id
_entity_poly.type
_entity_poly.pdbx_seq_one_letter_code
_entity_poly.pdbx_strand_id
1 'polypeptide(L)'
;MNRLMILVFAAVFLALASADEDVDIAKRGIPCLCVSDGPSTRGNNLSGIMWMKTGGYGGNGCPKGWHFCGKSRGFFSDCCKR
;
A
#
# COMPACT_ATOMS: atom_id res chain seq x y z
N MET A 1 1.29 -43.96 -5.76
CA MET A 1 1.98 -43.04 -4.83
C MET A 1 1.25 -41.71 -4.78
N ASN A 2 0.48 -41.56 -3.70
CA ASN A 2 0.17 -40.34 -2.98
C ASN A 2 -0.11 -39.07 -3.80
N ARG A 3 -1.27 -39.03 -4.49
CA ARG A 3 -1.94 -37.75 -4.82
C ARG A 3 -1.98 -36.81 -3.61
N LEU A 4 -2.08 -37.37 -2.41
CA LEU A 4 -2.06 -36.65 -1.14
C LEU A 4 -0.76 -35.85 -0.94
N MET A 5 0.40 -36.36 -1.36
CA MET A 5 1.67 -35.61 -1.31
C MET A 5 1.64 -34.41 -2.24
N ILE A 6 1.15 -34.57 -3.48
CA ILE A 6 1.07 -33.47 -4.45
C ILE A 6 0.19 -32.34 -3.91
N LEU A 7 -0.94 -32.67 -3.27
CA LEU A 7 -1.84 -31.67 -2.68
C LEU A 7 -1.18 -30.91 -1.52
N VAL A 8 -0.41 -31.60 -0.66
CA VAL A 8 0.31 -30.96 0.45
C VAL A 8 1.38 -30.01 -0.07
N PHE A 9 2.17 -30.41 -1.09
CA PHE A 9 3.15 -29.52 -1.69
C PHE A 9 2.50 -28.28 -2.31
N ALA A 10 1.42 -28.45 -3.08
CA ALA A 10 0.70 -27.32 -3.67
C ALA A 10 0.16 -26.34 -2.61
N ALA A 11 -0.37 -26.85 -1.50
CA ALA A 11 -0.85 -26.02 -0.40
C ALA A 11 0.28 -25.25 0.29
N VAL A 12 1.45 -25.87 0.48
CA VAL A 12 2.63 -25.20 1.05
C VAL A 12 3.16 -24.13 0.09
N PHE A 13 3.25 -24.40 -1.20
CA PHE A 13 3.66 -23.39 -2.19
C PHE A 13 2.68 -22.21 -2.24
N LEU A 14 1.37 -22.46 -2.18
CA LEU A 14 0.37 -21.38 -2.08
C LEU A 14 0.52 -20.59 -0.79
N ALA A 15 0.75 -21.25 0.35
CA ALA A 15 0.93 -20.59 1.64
C ALA A 15 2.19 -19.71 1.65
N LEU A 16 3.31 -20.21 1.12
CA LEU A 16 4.56 -19.45 0.98
C LEU A 16 4.39 -18.25 0.04
N ALA A 17 3.70 -18.43 -1.08
CA ALA A 17 3.40 -17.33 -2.00
C ALA A 17 2.50 -16.24 -1.36
N SER A 18 1.59 -16.63 -0.44
CA SER A 18 0.70 -15.69 0.24
C SER A 18 1.34 -14.92 1.40
N ALA A 19 2.47 -15.38 1.95
CA ALA A 19 3.05 -14.82 3.16
C ALA A 19 3.93 -13.57 2.93
N ASP A 20 4.39 -13.33 1.70
CA ASP A 20 5.40 -12.31 1.40
C ASP A 20 4.83 -10.90 1.09
N GLU A 21 3.52 -10.77 0.83
CA GLU A 21 3.00 -9.50 0.28
C GLU A 21 2.68 -8.40 1.30
N ASP A 22 2.65 -8.68 2.61
CA ASP A 22 2.15 -7.70 3.59
C ASP A 22 3.25 -6.94 4.39
N VAL A 23 4.53 -7.25 4.18
CA VAL A 23 5.62 -6.73 5.04
C VAL A 23 6.68 -6.02 4.20
N ASP A 24 6.48 -4.73 3.90
CA ASP A 24 7.50 -3.67 4.08
C ASP A 24 7.33 -2.42 3.20
N ILE A 25 6.48 -2.41 2.17
CA ILE A 25 6.29 -1.18 1.36
C ILE A 25 5.71 -0.05 2.22
N ALA A 26 4.92 -0.38 3.26
CA ALA A 26 4.37 0.59 4.21
C ALA A 26 5.42 1.38 4.99
N LYS A 27 6.58 0.79 5.31
CA LYS A 27 7.52 1.41 6.25
C LYS A 27 8.40 2.51 5.64
N ARG A 28 8.43 2.66 4.32
CA ARG A 28 9.29 3.65 3.62
C ARG A 28 8.51 4.75 2.89
N GLY A 29 7.24 4.91 3.19
CA GLY A 29 6.46 5.99 2.58
C GLY A 29 6.98 7.37 3.01
N ILE A 30 7.08 8.29 2.06
CA ILE A 30 7.52 9.67 2.29
C ILE A 30 6.32 10.48 2.82
N PRO A 31 6.46 11.27 3.90
CA PRO A 31 5.37 12.11 4.36
C PRO A 31 4.95 13.11 3.28
N CYS A 32 3.66 13.24 3.06
CA CYS A 32 3.08 14.12 2.05
C CYS A 32 1.93 14.95 2.62
N LEU A 33 1.67 16.08 1.97
CA LEU A 33 0.66 17.04 2.41
C LEU A 33 -0.74 16.57 2.02
N CYS A 34 -1.58 16.29 3.01
CA CYS A 34 -3.01 16.13 2.80
C CYS A 34 -3.71 17.50 2.72
N VAL A 35 -4.89 17.55 2.11
CA VAL A 35 -5.73 18.75 2.06
C VAL A 35 -6.06 19.28 3.48
N SER A 36 -6.19 18.38 4.46
CA SER A 36 -6.46 18.70 5.86
C SER A 36 -5.26 19.28 6.62
N ASP A 37 -4.04 19.14 6.09
CA ASP A 37 -2.82 19.60 6.76
C ASP A 37 -2.56 21.10 6.55
N GLY A 38 -3.33 21.73 5.66
CA GLY A 38 -3.23 23.16 5.36
C GLY A 38 -2.65 23.45 3.97
N PRO A 39 -2.35 24.73 3.68
CA PRO A 39 -2.06 25.17 2.31
C PRO A 39 -0.67 24.78 1.82
N SER A 40 0.29 24.56 2.71
CA SER A 40 1.70 24.37 2.37
C SER A 40 2.37 23.27 3.18
N THR A 41 3.49 22.73 2.68
CA THR A 41 4.33 21.75 3.38
C THR A 41 5.20 22.38 4.48
N ARG A 42 5.37 23.70 4.48
CA ARG A 42 6.26 24.41 5.41
C ARG A 42 5.49 24.80 6.66
N GLY A 43 5.95 24.32 7.81
CA GLY A 43 5.36 24.64 9.12
C GLY A 43 4.08 23.88 9.45
N ASN A 44 3.56 23.07 8.53
CA ASN A 44 2.40 22.21 8.75
C ASN A 44 2.84 20.76 9.01
N ASN A 45 2.01 20.02 9.73
CA ASN A 45 2.22 18.60 9.98
C ASN A 45 1.77 17.79 8.76
N LEU A 46 2.67 17.04 8.13
CA LEU A 46 2.37 16.18 6.99
C LEU A 46 1.78 14.87 7.51
N SER A 47 0.46 14.73 7.44
CA SER A 47 -0.24 13.56 8.00
C SER A 47 -0.44 12.43 6.98
N GLY A 48 -0.17 12.69 5.70
CA GLY A 48 -0.24 11.72 4.63
C GLY A 48 1.07 10.98 4.43
N ILE A 49 0.98 9.82 3.79
CA ILE A 49 2.12 9.01 3.36
C ILE A 49 1.99 8.77 1.85
N MET A 50 3.08 9.01 1.11
CA MET A 50 3.11 8.75 -0.33
C MET A 50 3.18 7.25 -0.58
N TRP A 51 2.23 6.74 -1.36
CA TRP A 51 2.18 5.36 -1.82
C TRP A 51 2.36 5.29 -3.32
N MET A 52 3.20 4.36 -3.79
CA MET A 52 3.29 4.07 -5.21
C MET A 52 2.02 3.36 -5.67
N LYS A 53 1.53 3.70 -6.86
CA LYS A 53 0.44 3.00 -7.54
C LYS A 53 0.99 1.70 -8.11
N THR A 54 1.13 0.67 -7.29
CA THR A 54 1.43 -0.68 -7.75
C THR A 54 0.14 -1.50 -7.88
N GLY A 55 0.18 -2.58 -8.65
CA GLY A 55 -0.90 -3.56 -8.66
C GLY A 55 -1.12 -4.10 -7.24
N GLY A 56 -2.39 -4.31 -6.86
CA GLY A 56 -2.79 -4.79 -5.53
C GLY A 56 -3.53 -3.75 -4.68
N TYR A 57 -3.32 -2.46 -4.92
CA TYR A 57 -4.08 -1.40 -4.26
C TYR A 57 -5.46 -1.20 -4.92
N GLY A 58 -6.45 -0.77 -4.13
CA GLY A 58 -7.78 -0.46 -4.63
C GLY A 58 -7.76 0.68 -5.67
N GLY A 59 -8.92 1.00 -6.28
CA GLY A 59 -9.03 1.99 -7.37
C GLY A 59 -8.56 3.43 -7.06
N ASN A 60 -8.10 3.69 -5.84
CA ASN A 60 -7.50 4.95 -5.40
C ASN A 60 -5.96 4.92 -5.33
N GLY A 61 -5.29 3.82 -5.68
CA GLY A 61 -3.83 3.69 -5.58
C GLY A 61 -3.30 3.59 -4.15
N CYS A 62 -4.20 3.59 -3.15
CA CYS A 62 -3.87 3.50 -1.75
C CYS A 62 -4.14 2.09 -1.21
N PRO A 63 -3.39 1.64 -0.20
CA PRO A 63 -3.65 0.37 0.45
C PRO A 63 -5.02 0.33 1.15
N LYS A 64 -5.50 -0.88 1.42
CA LYS A 64 -6.81 -1.09 2.07
C LYS A 64 -6.86 -0.38 3.44
N GLY A 65 -7.95 0.33 3.69
CA GLY A 65 -8.13 1.15 4.90
C GLY A 65 -7.47 2.52 4.83
N TRP A 66 -6.84 2.87 3.70
CA TRP A 66 -6.34 4.21 3.43
C TRP A 66 -7.17 4.87 2.34
N HIS A 67 -7.31 6.19 2.44
CA HIS A 67 -7.96 7.03 1.47
C HIS A 67 -6.98 8.02 0.89
N PHE A 68 -7.22 8.41 -0.37
CA PHE A 68 -6.48 9.50 -0.99
C PHE A 68 -6.79 10.80 -0.27
N CYS A 69 -5.76 11.52 0.16
CA CYS A 69 -5.91 12.76 0.93
C CYS A 69 -5.26 13.98 0.25
N GLY A 70 -4.52 13.78 -0.84
CA GLY A 70 -3.78 14.84 -1.54
C GLY A 70 -4.68 15.80 -2.32
N LYS A 71 -4.13 16.93 -2.77
CA LYS A 71 -4.84 17.87 -3.67
C LYS A 71 -4.96 17.34 -5.10
N SER A 72 -3.98 16.56 -5.55
CA SER A 72 -3.93 16.01 -6.91
C SER A 72 -3.39 14.59 -6.87
N ARG A 73 -3.87 13.75 -7.79
CA ARG A 73 -3.39 12.38 -7.96
C ARG A 73 -2.10 12.40 -8.79
N GLY A 74 -1.05 11.76 -8.29
CA GLY A 74 0.18 11.61 -9.06
C GLY A 74 0.03 10.53 -10.12
N PHE A 75 0.89 10.56 -11.13
CA PHE A 75 0.85 9.54 -12.18
C PHE A 75 1.29 8.16 -11.65
N PHE A 76 2.34 8.12 -10.82
CA PHE A 76 2.89 6.89 -10.25
C PHE A 76 2.66 6.73 -8.75
N SER A 77 2.16 7.75 -8.06
CA SER A 77 2.00 7.73 -6.61
C SER A 77 0.87 8.62 -6.16
N ASP A 78 0.26 8.27 -5.05
CA ASP A 78 -0.81 9.06 -4.43
C ASP A 78 -0.49 9.29 -2.95
N CYS A 79 -0.89 10.46 -2.46
CA CYS A 79 -0.79 10.79 -1.04
C CYS A 79 -2.00 10.20 -0.31
N CYS A 80 -1.73 9.23 0.57
CA CYS A 80 -2.76 8.48 1.26
C CYS A 80 -2.71 8.75 2.77
N LYS A 81 -3.87 8.77 3.40
CA LYS A 81 -4.04 8.84 4.86
C LYS A 81 -4.99 7.75 5.32
N ARG A 82 -4.85 7.24 6.55
CA ARG A 82 -5.85 6.35 7.15
C ARG A 82 -7.09 7.15 7.53
#